data_AF-A0A7Z2T2V4-F1
#
_entry.id   AF-A0A7Z2T2V4-F1
#
_cell.length_a   1.000
_cell.length_b   1.000
_cell.length_c   1.000
_cell.angle_alpha   90.00
_cell.angle_beta   90.00
_cell.angle_gamma   90.00
#
_symmetry.space_group_name_H-M   'P 1'
#
loop_
_entity.id
_entity.type
_entity.pdbx_description
1 polymer ?
#
loop_
_entity_poly.entity_id
_entity_poly.type
_entity_poly.pdbx_seq_one_letter_code
_entity_poly.pdbx_strand_id
1 'polypeptide(L)'
;MGGKSSSSSSNQTTNVSGQTAISGDNLGTNLSGVNNSEINITATDHGAVKGALDLGGEIIEAGENMFLGGVEMVQNSHEINSALVRDAHNTNTDFLSSTHELNTMFAAHALDEYSSTNSENLSMIAGLAGNQAAQNSANLSSMMELAKFKQDGGKSESDTKQIVLIVVVCLVLGLVSYGAVSKK
;
A
#
# COMPACT_ATOMS: atom_id res chain seq x y z
N MET A 1 -43.44 26.26 -35.44
CA MET A 1 -44.86 26.63 -35.63
C MET A 1 -45.03 28.07 -35.15
N GLY A 2 -45.13 29.05 -36.07
CA GLY A 2 -45.26 30.47 -35.73
C GLY A 2 -46.40 31.09 -36.53
N GLY A 3 -47.58 31.15 -35.93
CA GLY A 3 -48.75 31.80 -36.52
C GLY A 3 -48.66 33.30 -36.29
N LYS A 4 -48.57 34.08 -37.37
CA LYS A 4 -48.76 35.53 -37.32
C LYS A 4 -50.26 35.77 -37.21
N SER A 5 -50.79 35.85 -35.98
CA SER A 5 -52.18 36.27 -35.78
C SER A 5 -52.29 37.77 -36.02
N SER A 6 -52.85 38.17 -37.15
CA SER A 6 -53.37 39.52 -37.36
C SER A 6 -54.85 39.52 -37.00
N SER A 7 -55.18 39.80 -35.74
CA SER A 7 -56.56 40.01 -35.32
C SER A 7 -56.98 41.44 -35.66
N SER A 8 -57.84 41.61 -36.66
CA SER A 8 -58.58 42.85 -36.91
C SER A 8 -59.94 42.76 -36.21
N SER A 9 -60.13 43.51 -35.13
CA SER A 9 -61.45 43.67 -34.51
C SER A 9 -62.12 44.91 -35.09
N SER A 10 -63.31 44.75 -35.68
CA SER A 10 -64.10 45.82 -36.26
C SER A 10 -65.42 45.95 -35.49
N ASN A 11 -65.46 46.85 -34.52
CA ASN A 11 -66.67 47.19 -33.79
C ASN A 11 -67.32 48.41 -34.43
N GLN A 12 -68.42 48.21 -35.16
CA GLN A 12 -69.22 49.29 -35.74
C GLN A 12 -70.27 49.74 -34.71
N THR A 13 -70.20 50.99 -34.27
CA THR A 13 -71.18 51.58 -33.35
C THR A 13 -71.81 52.82 -33.99
N THR A 14 -73.10 52.75 -34.32
CA THR A 14 -73.85 53.87 -34.93
C THR A 14 -74.38 54.80 -33.85
N ASN A 15 -73.85 56.01 -33.75
CA ASN A 15 -74.33 57.02 -32.81
C ASN A 15 -75.55 57.77 -33.39
N VAL A 16 -76.74 57.53 -32.86
CA VAL A 16 -78.02 58.13 -33.32
C VAL A 16 -78.47 59.37 -32.55
N SER A 17 -77.72 59.85 -31.55
CA SER A 17 -78.13 61.00 -30.71
C SER A 17 -76.98 61.95 -30.38
N GLY A 18 -77.20 63.25 -30.60
CA GLY A 18 -76.22 64.32 -30.35
C GLY A 18 -76.13 64.79 -28.89
N GLN A 19 -76.67 64.04 -27.92
CA GLN A 19 -76.68 64.44 -26.52
C GLN A 19 -75.67 63.61 -25.70
N THR A 20 -74.61 64.26 -25.23
CA THR A 20 -73.56 63.60 -24.44
C THR A 20 -73.89 63.68 -22.95
N ALA A 21 -74.36 62.58 -22.36
CA ALA A 21 -74.56 62.46 -20.92
C ALA A 21 -73.38 61.69 -20.31
N ILE A 22 -72.46 62.40 -19.65
CA ILE A 22 -71.40 61.80 -18.82
C ILE A 22 -71.94 61.79 -17.39
N SER A 23 -72.13 60.61 -16.80
CA SER A 23 -72.46 60.47 -15.38
C SER A 23 -71.61 59.36 -14.78
N GLY A 24 -70.75 59.70 -13.82
CA GLY A 24 -69.75 58.80 -13.23
C GLY A 24 -68.30 59.27 -13.43
N ASP A 25 -67.38 58.59 -12.74
CA ASP A 25 -65.92 58.82 -12.80
C ASP A 25 -65.35 58.25 -14.10
N ASN A 26 -65.53 58.99 -15.19
CA ASN A 26 -65.14 58.56 -16.52
C ASN A 26 -63.71 59.04 -16.80
N LEU A 27 -62.72 58.24 -16.40
CA LEU A 27 -61.29 58.43 -16.66
C LEU A 27 -60.88 58.27 -18.15
N GLY A 28 -61.83 58.25 -19.07
CA GLY A 28 -61.62 58.11 -20.52
C GLY A 28 -61.78 59.43 -21.29
N THR A 29 -61.53 59.42 -22.59
CA THR A 29 -61.74 60.58 -23.47
C THR A 29 -63.18 60.60 -24.00
N ASN A 30 -63.93 61.68 -23.74
CA ASN A 30 -65.29 61.84 -24.26
C ASN A 30 -65.29 62.62 -25.59
N LEU A 31 -65.84 62.04 -26.65
CA LEU A 31 -65.97 62.68 -27.96
C LEU A 31 -67.46 62.99 -28.25
N SER A 32 -67.79 64.27 -28.43
CA SER A 32 -69.14 64.75 -28.78
C SER A 32 -69.17 65.31 -30.20
N GLY A 33 -70.34 65.30 -30.85
CA GLY A 33 -70.55 65.90 -32.18
C GLY A 33 -70.07 65.07 -33.38
N VAL A 34 -69.62 63.83 -33.19
CA VAL A 34 -69.05 62.96 -34.25
C VAL A 34 -70.12 62.21 -35.07
N ASN A 35 -71.35 62.69 -35.11
CA ASN A 35 -72.41 62.07 -35.91
C ASN A 35 -71.99 62.09 -37.39
N ASN A 36 -72.07 60.93 -38.05
CA ASN A 36 -71.66 60.76 -39.45
C ASN A 36 -70.17 61.09 -39.72
N SER A 37 -69.30 61.01 -38.71
CA SER A 37 -67.84 61.20 -38.82
C SER A 37 -67.09 59.89 -38.51
N GLU A 38 -65.96 59.66 -39.18
CA GLU A 38 -65.08 58.52 -38.91
C GLU A 38 -63.99 58.95 -37.91
N ILE A 39 -64.03 58.40 -36.69
CA ILE A 39 -62.98 58.63 -35.69
C ILE A 39 -61.91 57.55 -35.87
N ASN A 40 -60.74 57.96 -36.34
CA ASN A 40 -59.56 57.10 -36.39
C ASN A 40 -58.81 57.19 -35.06
N ILE A 41 -59.00 56.19 -34.20
CA ILE A 41 -58.22 56.03 -32.96
C ILE A 41 -57.05 55.10 -33.24
N THR A 42 -55.84 55.63 -33.13
CA THR A 42 -54.61 54.82 -33.15
C THR A 42 -54.05 54.76 -31.74
N ALA A 43 -54.25 53.64 -31.06
CA ALA A 43 -53.58 53.36 -29.79
C ALA A 43 -52.24 52.67 -30.06
N THR A 44 -51.14 53.20 -29.51
CA THR A 44 -49.80 52.60 -29.67
C THR A 44 -49.28 52.14 -28.32
N ASP A 45 -49.05 50.84 -28.17
CA ASP A 45 -48.62 50.21 -26.92
C ASP A 45 -47.08 50.15 -26.79
N HIS A 46 -46.43 51.32 -26.73
CA HIS A 46 -44.97 51.37 -26.56
C HIS A 46 -44.50 50.88 -25.17
N GLY A 47 -45.35 51.01 -24.15
CA GLY A 47 -45.03 50.65 -22.77
C GLY A 47 -44.95 49.15 -22.54
N ALA A 48 -45.93 48.37 -23.00
CA ALA A 48 -45.90 46.93 -22.82
C ALA A 48 -44.84 46.27 -23.69
N VAL A 49 -44.59 46.78 -24.90
CA VAL A 49 -43.50 46.27 -25.76
C VAL A 49 -42.14 46.50 -25.10
N LYS A 50 -41.89 47.68 -24.53
CA LYS A 50 -40.65 47.96 -23.80
C LYS A 50 -40.51 47.05 -22.58
N GLY A 51 -41.55 46.93 -21.75
CA GLY A 51 -41.52 46.05 -20.58
C GLY A 51 -41.28 44.57 -20.94
N ALA A 52 -41.82 44.10 -22.07
CA ALA A 52 -41.58 42.75 -22.56
C ALA A 52 -40.13 42.54 -23.03
N LEU A 53 -39.51 43.54 -23.66
CA LEU A 53 -38.11 43.49 -24.08
C LEU A 53 -37.16 43.54 -22.88
N ASP A 54 -37.44 44.40 -21.90
CA ASP A 54 -36.66 44.51 -20.66
C ASP A 54 -36.72 43.18 -19.88
N LEU A 55 -37.92 42.60 -19.70
CA LEU A 55 -38.10 41.29 -19.10
C LEU A 55 -37.37 40.18 -19.90
N GLY A 56 -37.41 40.24 -21.22
CA GLY A 56 -36.67 39.31 -22.07
C GLY A 56 -35.16 39.39 -21.86
N GLY A 57 -34.62 40.60 -21.70
CA GLY A 57 -33.22 40.83 -21.37
C GLY A 57 -32.83 40.26 -20.00
N GLU A 58 -33.62 40.56 -18.96
CA GLU A 58 -33.38 40.04 -17.61
C GLU A 58 -33.42 38.51 -17.54
N ILE A 59 -34.33 37.86 -18.29
CA ILE A 59 -34.40 36.40 -18.35
C ILE A 59 -33.16 35.80 -19.02
N ILE A 60 -32.67 36.42 -20.10
CA ILE A 60 -31.45 35.98 -20.78
C ILE A 60 -30.24 36.12 -19.85
N GLU A 61 -30.10 37.26 -19.18
CA GLU A 61 -29.02 37.51 -18.23
C GLU A 61 -29.07 36.55 -17.03
N ALA A 62 -30.25 36.31 -16.47
CA ALA A 62 -30.43 35.32 -15.41
C ALA A 62 -30.06 33.91 -15.88
N GLY A 63 -30.46 33.54 -17.10
CA GLY A 63 -30.10 32.26 -17.72
C GLY A 63 -28.60 32.09 -17.93
N GLU A 64 -27.92 33.15 -18.40
CA GLU A 64 -26.47 33.18 -18.59
C GLU A 64 -25.73 33.03 -17.26
N ASN A 65 -26.12 33.81 -16.24
CA ASN A 65 -25.52 33.74 -14.91
C ASN A 65 -25.69 32.37 -14.26
N MET A 66 -26.87 31.76 -14.40
CA MET A 66 -27.11 30.40 -13.93
C MET A 66 -26.24 29.37 -14.67
N PHE A 67 -26.08 29.52 -15.99
CA PHE A 67 -25.25 28.64 -16.79
C PHE A 67 -23.76 28.75 -16.40
N LEU A 68 -23.25 29.98 -16.29
CA LEU A 68 -21.87 30.26 -15.89
C LEU A 68 -21.59 29.74 -14.47
N GLY A 69 -22.51 29.99 -13.52
CA GLY A 69 -22.40 29.42 -12.17
C GLY A 69 -22.41 27.89 -12.16
N GLY A 70 -23.24 27.26 -13.00
CA GLY A 70 -23.24 25.81 -13.17
C GLY A 70 -21.92 25.27 -13.72
N VAL A 71 -21.30 25.94 -14.68
CA VAL A 71 -19.98 25.58 -15.22
C VAL A 71 -18.89 25.73 -14.16
N GLU A 72 -18.90 26.83 -13.41
CA GLU A 72 -17.94 27.06 -12.31
C GLU A 72 -18.05 25.98 -11.23
N MET A 73 -19.28 25.61 -10.84
CA MET A 73 -19.50 24.51 -9.89
C MET A 73 -18.94 23.18 -10.40
N VAL A 74 -19.12 22.87 -11.69
CA VAL A 74 -18.56 21.65 -12.31
C VAL A 74 -17.05 21.69 -12.33
N GLN A 75 -16.44 22.83 -12.67
CA GLN A 75 -14.99 23.01 -12.67
C GLN A 75 -14.40 22.82 -11.26
N ASN A 76 -14.96 23.50 -10.26
CA ASN A 76 -14.53 23.36 -8.87
C ASN A 76 -14.71 21.91 -8.36
N SER A 77 -15.83 21.26 -8.70
CA SER A 77 -16.05 19.85 -8.35
C SER A 77 -15.02 18.93 -9.01
N HIS A 78 -14.63 19.21 -10.25
CA HIS A 78 -13.61 18.45 -10.96
C HIS A 78 -12.22 18.63 -10.32
N GLU A 79 -11.86 19.86 -9.96
CA GLU A 79 -10.61 20.16 -9.25
C GLU A 79 -10.53 19.42 -7.91
N ILE A 80 -11.59 19.51 -7.09
CA ILE A 80 -11.68 18.79 -5.81
C ILE A 80 -11.53 17.27 -6.03
N ASN A 81 -12.24 16.72 -7.00
CA ASN A 81 -12.18 15.29 -7.29
C ASN A 81 -10.77 14.87 -7.77
N SER A 82 -10.14 15.67 -8.62
CA SER A 82 -8.78 15.42 -9.10
C SER A 82 -7.75 15.44 -7.96
N ALA A 83 -7.89 16.38 -7.02
CA ALA A 83 -7.04 16.46 -5.83
C ALA A 83 -7.24 15.24 -4.92
N LEU A 84 -8.49 14.86 -4.65
CA LEU A 84 -8.82 13.67 -3.84
C LEU A 84 -8.25 12.39 -4.46
N VAL A 85 -8.41 12.21 -5.78
CA VAL A 85 -7.86 11.05 -6.50
C VAL A 85 -6.35 11.00 -6.40
N ARG A 86 -5.67 12.15 -6.54
CA ARG A 86 -4.21 12.24 -6.41
C ARG A 86 -3.75 11.92 -4.99
N ASP A 87 -4.41 12.46 -3.97
CA ASP A 87 -4.04 12.22 -2.56
C ASP A 87 -4.27 10.76 -2.16
N ALA A 88 -5.37 10.15 -2.62
CA ALA A 88 -5.64 8.73 -2.44
C ALA A 88 -4.58 7.86 -3.13
N HIS A 89 -4.17 8.21 -4.35
CA HIS A 89 -3.12 7.50 -5.07
C HIS A 89 -1.77 7.59 -4.37
N ASN A 90 -1.40 8.77 -3.88
CA ASN A 90 -0.14 8.98 -3.14
C ASN A 90 -0.15 8.17 -1.84
N THR A 91 -1.23 8.26 -1.06
CA THR A 91 -1.39 7.48 0.18
C THR A 91 -1.26 5.97 -0.07
N ASN A 92 -1.86 5.47 -1.15
CA ASN A 92 -1.77 4.06 -1.50
C ASN A 92 -0.34 3.66 -1.92
N THR A 93 0.35 4.53 -2.65
CA THR A 93 1.75 4.31 -3.07
C THR A 93 2.69 4.31 -1.87
N ASP A 94 2.50 5.22 -0.92
CA ASP A 94 3.30 5.30 0.31
C ASP A 94 3.08 4.07 1.21
N PHE A 95 1.82 3.63 1.34
CA PHE A 95 1.47 2.41 2.08
C PHE A 95 2.12 1.17 1.46
N LEU A 96 2.03 1.03 0.13
CA LEU A 96 2.64 -0.08 -0.61
C LEU A 96 4.17 -0.08 -0.45
N SER A 97 4.80 1.10 -0.59
CA SER A 97 6.25 1.25 -0.44
C SER A 97 6.70 0.86 0.97
N SER A 98 6.01 1.38 1.99
CA SER A 98 6.32 1.07 3.40
C SER A 98 6.12 -0.41 3.72
N THR A 99 5.04 -1.02 3.23
CA THR A 99 4.76 -2.46 3.44
C THR A 99 5.80 -3.32 2.74
N HIS A 100 6.22 -2.95 1.54
CA HIS A 100 7.26 -3.65 0.80
C HIS A 100 8.61 -3.56 1.52
N GLU A 101 9.00 -2.37 1.96
CA GLU A 101 10.22 -2.15 2.73
C GLU A 101 10.23 -3.02 4.00
N LEU A 102 9.16 -2.98 4.80
CA LEU A 102 9.01 -3.83 5.98
C LEU A 102 9.12 -5.32 5.66
N ASN A 103 8.51 -5.78 4.57
CA ASN A 103 8.60 -7.19 4.17
C ASN A 103 10.02 -7.57 3.75
N THR A 104 10.73 -6.70 3.02
CA THR A 104 12.13 -6.95 2.65
C THR A 104 13.06 -6.94 3.85
N MET A 105 12.87 -6.02 4.80
CA MET A 105 13.63 -5.97 6.05
C MET A 105 13.37 -7.21 6.91
N PHE A 106 12.12 -7.62 7.05
CA PHE A 106 11.77 -8.83 7.78
C PHE A 106 12.41 -10.08 7.15
N ALA A 107 12.32 -10.22 5.82
CA ALA A 107 12.95 -11.33 5.10
C ALA A 107 14.47 -11.32 5.25
N ALA A 108 15.12 -10.15 5.17
CA ALA A 108 16.55 -10.00 5.37
C ALA A 108 16.96 -10.39 6.79
N HIS A 109 16.24 -9.92 7.81
CA HIS A 109 16.51 -10.24 9.21
C HIS A 109 16.30 -11.74 9.50
N ALA A 110 15.24 -12.34 8.97
CA ALA A 110 14.98 -13.77 9.13
C ALA A 110 16.08 -14.62 8.47
N LEU A 111 16.57 -14.23 7.29
CA LEU A 111 17.67 -14.89 6.61
C LEU A 111 18.99 -14.73 7.37
N ASP A 112 19.28 -13.52 7.89
CA ASP A 112 20.49 -13.24 8.67
C ASP A 112 20.52 -14.06 9.97
N GLU A 113 19.40 -14.07 10.72
CA GLU A 113 19.25 -14.87 11.94
C GLU A 113 19.44 -16.37 11.65
N TYR A 114 18.81 -16.89 10.59
CA TYR A 114 18.94 -18.29 10.21
C TYR A 114 20.36 -18.64 9.77
N SER A 115 21.00 -17.77 9.00
CA SER A 115 22.38 -17.93 8.54
C SER A 115 23.36 -17.92 9.73
N SER A 116 23.20 -16.96 10.64
CA SER A 116 23.99 -16.85 11.87
C SER A 116 23.84 -18.09 12.74
N THR A 117 22.60 -18.49 13.05
CA THR A 117 22.29 -19.69 13.85
C THR A 117 22.83 -20.96 13.18
N ASN A 118 22.66 -21.10 11.86
CA ASN A 118 23.19 -22.25 11.13
C ASN A 118 24.71 -22.28 11.12
N SER A 119 25.39 -21.13 10.97
CA SER A 119 26.84 -21.02 11.08
C SER A 119 27.34 -21.41 12.47
N GLU A 120 26.67 -20.96 13.53
CA GLU A 120 26.98 -21.35 14.91
C GLU A 120 26.81 -22.86 15.12
N ASN A 121 25.68 -23.42 14.67
CA ASN A 121 25.44 -24.86 14.73
C ASN A 121 26.50 -25.65 13.96
N LEU A 122 26.88 -25.23 12.76
CA LEU A 122 27.93 -25.87 11.97
C LEU A 122 29.29 -25.79 12.67
N SER A 123 29.63 -24.63 13.25
CA SER A 123 30.85 -24.44 14.03
C SER A 123 30.90 -25.35 15.26
N MET A 124 29.77 -25.46 15.97
CA MET A 124 29.64 -26.35 17.12
C MET A 124 29.76 -27.82 16.71
N ILE A 125 29.09 -28.24 15.64
CA ILE A 125 29.22 -29.59 15.07
C ILE A 125 30.67 -29.87 14.65
N ALA A 126 31.33 -28.93 13.98
CA ALA A 126 32.72 -29.08 13.59
C ALA A 126 33.65 -29.22 14.81
N GLY A 127 33.43 -28.43 15.87
CA GLY A 127 34.16 -28.54 17.12
C GLY A 127 33.93 -29.87 17.84
N LEU A 128 32.68 -30.33 17.93
CA LEU A 128 32.33 -31.62 18.51
C LEU A 128 32.91 -32.79 17.70
N ALA A 129 32.81 -32.75 16.37
CA ALA A 129 33.38 -33.75 15.48
C ALA A 129 34.91 -33.79 15.58
N GLY A 130 35.57 -32.63 15.68
CA GLY A 130 37.01 -32.53 15.90
C GLY A 130 37.44 -33.16 17.22
N ASN A 131 36.74 -32.84 18.32
CA ASN A 131 36.99 -33.47 19.62
C ASN A 131 36.72 -34.98 19.60
N GLN A 132 35.67 -35.42 18.92
CA GLN A 132 35.36 -36.85 18.77
C GLN A 132 36.43 -37.58 17.95
N ALA A 133 36.94 -36.96 16.88
CA ALA A 133 38.05 -37.52 16.09
C ALA A 133 39.34 -37.62 16.93
N ALA A 134 39.68 -36.59 17.72
CA ALA A 134 40.82 -36.61 18.62
C ALA A 134 40.70 -37.68 19.70
N GLN A 135 39.54 -37.79 20.35
CA GLN A 135 39.25 -38.85 21.34
C GLN A 135 39.31 -40.24 20.71
N ASN A 136 38.73 -40.42 19.51
CA ASN A 136 38.79 -41.68 18.80
C ASN A 136 40.22 -42.08 18.44
N SER A 137 41.07 -41.12 18.03
CA SER A 137 42.49 -41.37 17.75
C SER A 137 43.25 -41.81 19.01
N ALA A 138 43.00 -41.16 20.16
CA ALA A 138 43.62 -41.52 21.43
C ALA A 138 43.17 -42.90 21.92
N ASN A 139 41.88 -43.21 21.80
CA ASN A 139 41.33 -44.53 22.12
C ASN A 139 41.94 -45.61 21.23
N LEU A 140 42.03 -45.37 19.91
CA LEU A 140 42.68 -46.28 18.97
C LEU A 140 44.17 -46.48 19.27
N SER A 141 44.89 -45.42 19.65
CA SER A 141 46.32 -45.54 20.04
C SER A 141 46.47 -46.42 21.28
N SER A 142 45.63 -46.20 22.30
CA SER A 142 45.64 -47.00 23.53
C SER A 142 45.31 -48.46 23.24
N MET A 143 44.32 -48.72 22.37
CA MET A 143 43.99 -50.08 21.94
C MET A 143 45.12 -50.72 21.14
N MET A 144 45.79 -49.96 20.28
CA MET A 144 46.93 -50.44 19.48
C MET A 144 48.14 -50.75 20.36
N GLU A 145 48.40 -49.92 21.37
CA GLU A 145 49.44 -50.15 22.37
C GLU A 145 49.14 -51.40 23.21
N LEU A 146 47.89 -51.57 23.66
CA LEU A 146 47.43 -52.79 24.33
C LEU A 146 47.57 -54.03 23.43
N ALA A 147 47.26 -53.90 22.14
CA ALA A 147 47.37 -54.97 21.18
C ALA A 147 48.84 -55.34 20.90
N LYS A 148 49.73 -54.36 20.73
CA LYS A 148 51.19 -54.58 20.61
C LYS A 148 51.76 -55.21 21.87
N PHE A 149 51.39 -54.70 23.05
CA PHE A 149 51.78 -55.29 24.33
C PHE A 149 51.37 -56.77 24.43
N LYS A 150 50.15 -57.11 23.99
CA LYS A 150 49.69 -58.51 23.92
C LYS A 150 50.40 -59.33 22.83
N GLN A 151 50.73 -58.73 21.68
CA GLN A 151 51.43 -59.36 20.56
C GLN A 151 52.89 -59.69 20.91
N ASP A 152 53.57 -58.80 21.63
CA ASP A 152 54.92 -59.02 22.15
C ASP A 152 54.93 -59.93 23.39
N GLY A 153 53.78 -60.52 23.74
CA GLY A 153 53.62 -61.49 24.81
C GLY A 153 53.65 -60.89 26.22
N GLY A 154 53.42 -59.59 26.36
CA GLY A 154 53.43 -58.89 27.65
C GLY A 154 54.81 -58.78 28.30
N LYS A 155 55.89 -59.12 27.56
CA LYS A 155 57.26 -59.00 28.05
C LYS A 155 57.65 -57.54 28.14
N SER A 156 57.35 -56.92 29.28
CA SER A 156 58.02 -55.66 29.63
C SER A 156 59.54 -55.89 29.63
N GLU A 157 60.34 -54.88 29.34
CA GLU A 157 61.81 -54.96 29.47
C GLU A 157 62.26 -55.50 30.85
N SER A 158 61.41 -55.38 31.87
CA SER A 158 61.62 -55.95 33.20
C SER A 158 61.69 -57.48 33.17
N ASP A 159 60.82 -58.16 32.42
CA ASP A 159 60.79 -59.64 32.36
C ASP A 159 62.07 -60.20 31.73
N THR A 160 62.61 -59.53 30.71
CA THR A 160 63.85 -59.96 30.07
C THR A 160 65.04 -59.80 31.02
N LYS A 161 65.11 -58.69 31.77
CA LYS A 161 66.17 -58.47 32.77
C LYS A 161 66.03 -59.40 33.98
N GLN A 162 64.80 -59.74 34.38
CA GLN A 162 64.52 -60.61 35.51
C GLN A 162 64.81 -62.09 35.19
N ILE A 163 64.53 -62.55 33.96
CA ILE A 163 64.94 -63.89 33.50
C ILE A 163 66.47 -64.02 33.47
N VAL A 164 67.19 -63.02 32.94
CA VAL A 164 68.65 -63.02 32.93
C VAL A 164 69.21 -63.07 34.36
N LEU A 165 68.62 -62.32 35.30
CA LEU A 165 69.04 -62.32 36.70
C LEU A 165 68.82 -63.69 37.38
N ILE A 166 67.69 -64.36 37.12
CA ILE A 166 67.42 -65.72 37.63
C ILE A 166 68.45 -66.73 37.10
N VAL A 167 68.79 -66.67 35.81
CA VAL A 167 69.80 -67.55 35.21
C VAL A 167 71.18 -67.35 35.86
N VAL A 168 71.56 -66.10 36.12
CA VAL A 168 72.84 -65.78 36.80
C VAL A 168 72.85 -66.32 38.23
N VAL A 169 71.77 -66.13 38.99
CA VAL A 169 71.67 -66.64 40.37
C VAL A 169 71.76 -68.17 40.41
N CYS A 170 71.07 -68.88 39.49
CA CYS A 170 71.15 -70.33 39.40
C CYS A 170 72.56 -70.83 39.07
N LEU A 171 73.28 -70.15 38.17
CA LEU A 171 74.68 -70.49 37.85
C LEU A 171 75.61 -70.31 39.06
N VAL A 172 75.45 -69.22 39.80
CA VAL A 172 76.25 -68.96 41.02
C VAL A 172 75.95 -70.00 42.10
N LEU A 173 74.67 -70.32 42.33
CA LEU A 173 74.29 -71.36 43.29
C LEU A 173 74.79 -72.75 42.86
N GLY A 174 74.76 -73.06 41.56
CA GLY A 174 75.31 -74.30 41.00
C GLY A 174 76.83 -74.42 41.22
N LEU A 175 77.57 -73.33 41.01
CA LEU A 175 79.01 -73.30 41.27
C LEU A 175 79.35 -73.42 42.76
N VAL A 176 78.58 -72.75 43.64
CA VAL A 176 78.78 -72.83 45.10
C VAL A 176 78.45 -74.22 45.64
N SER A 177 77.36 -74.83 45.16
CA SER A 177 76.99 -76.19 45.56
C SER A 177 77.95 -77.25 45.00
N TYR A 178 78.42 -77.09 43.76
CA TYR A 178 79.49 -77.93 43.21
C TYR A 178 80.80 -77.78 44.00
N GLY A 179 81.20 -76.55 44.34
CA GLY A 179 82.38 -76.28 45.17
C GLY A 179 82.25 -76.76 46.62
N ALA A 180 81.03 -76.89 47.15
CA ALA A 180 80.77 -77.47 48.46
C ALA A 180 80.78 -79.01 48.44
N VAL A 181 80.34 -79.64 47.35
CA VAL A 181 80.39 -81.09 47.15
C VAL A 181 81.80 -81.56 46.82
N SER A 182 82.60 -80.78 46.10
CA SER A 182 83.99 -81.12 45.75
C SER A 182 85.00 -80.88 46.87
N LYS A 183 84.55 -80.42 48.06
CA LYS A 183 85.37 -80.18 49.25
C LYS A 183 85.14 -81.19 50.39
N LYS A 184 84.40 -82.27 50.13
CA LYS A 184 84.36 -83.47 50.98
C LYS A 184 85.11 -84.61 50.30
#